data_AF-A0A3M6GCR7-F1
#
_entry.id   AF-A0A3M6GCR7-F1
#
_cell.length_a   1.000
_cell.length_b   1.000
_cell.length_c   1.000
_cell.angle_alpha   90.00
_cell.angle_beta   90.00
_cell.angle_gamma   90.00
#
_symmetry.space_group_name_H-M   'P 1'
#
loop_
_entity.id
_entity.type
_entity.pdbx_description
1 polymer ?
#
loop_
_entity_poly.entity_id
_entity_poly.type
_entity_poly.pdbx_seq_one_letter_code
_entity_poly.pdbx_strand_id
1 'polypeptide(L)'
;MRTLVSCGPRSTLLPTGQVHSPGSQELFIVFVLDSRLQQDTLPIGDFPLCRLLLSNDSHYPWFILVPRRADITEVFQLSAADQLQLWQETSVLAKVLKELFDADKINIAALGNVVSQLHMHVIVRNRDDAAWPAPVWGKHAAVAYTDEQFSAICRQLRPVLTNDFRFEEEQS
;
A
#
# COMPACT_ATOMS: atom_id res chain seq x y z
N MET A 1 -37.26 40.40 73.62
CA MET A 1 -38.09 41.33 72.85
C MET A 1 -37.85 41.01 71.37
N ARG A 2 -38.92 40.68 70.63
CA ARG A 2 -38.92 40.36 69.19
C ARG A 2 -38.29 41.53 68.41
N THR A 3 -37.67 41.32 67.24
CA THR A 3 -38.39 41.48 65.95
C THR A 3 -37.46 41.21 64.74
N LEU A 4 -37.86 40.21 63.93
CA LEU A 4 -37.98 40.12 62.46
C LEU A 4 -36.84 40.53 61.49
N VAL A 5 -36.24 39.48 60.92
CA VAL A 5 -36.07 39.12 59.50
C VAL A 5 -36.68 40.06 58.43
N SER A 6 -35.86 40.42 57.42
CA SER A 6 -36.25 40.48 55.99
C SER A 6 -34.99 40.49 55.11
N CYS A 7 -34.76 39.41 54.36
CA CYS A 7 -33.71 39.29 53.36
C CYS A 7 -34.38 39.28 51.97
N GLY A 8 -33.97 40.19 51.08
CA GLY A 8 -34.53 40.40 49.73
C GLY A 8 -34.24 39.26 48.74
N PRO A 9 -34.84 39.32 47.53
CA PRO A 9 -35.09 38.14 46.72
C PRO A 9 -33.84 37.61 46.01
N ARG A 10 -33.80 36.27 45.90
CA ARG A 10 -32.84 35.49 45.11
C ARG A 10 -32.90 35.89 43.64
N SER A 11 -31.78 36.37 43.11
CA SER A 11 -31.52 36.40 41.68
C SER A 11 -31.33 34.96 41.19
N THR A 12 -32.24 34.50 40.34
CA THR A 12 -32.11 33.23 39.60
C THR A 12 -31.04 33.39 38.53
N LEU A 13 -29.81 32.97 38.86
CA LEU A 13 -28.77 32.70 37.88
C LEU A 13 -29.20 31.49 37.02
N LEU A 14 -29.39 31.72 35.73
CA LEU A 14 -29.57 30.69 34.71
C LEU A 14 -28.35 29.75 34.72
N PRO A 15 -28.52 28.43 34.56
CA PRO A 15 -27.38 27.54 34.43
C PRO A 15 -26.67 27.82 33.11
N THR A 16 -25.38 28.08 33.20
CA THR A 16 -24.42 28.14 32.10
C THR A 16 -24.65 26.95 31.17
N GLY A 17 -25.08 27.24 29.95
CA GLY A 17 -25.19 26.24 28.89
C GLY A 17 -23.86 25.53 28.71
N GLN A 18 -23.87 24.22 28.95
CA GLN A 18 -22.76 23.34 28.63
C GLN A 18 -22.66 23.34 27.10
N VAL A 19 -21.65 24.02 26.58
CA VAL A 19 -21.32 23.98 25.14
C VAL A 19 -20.83 22.56 24.87
N HIS A 20 -21.72 21.68 24.43
CA HIS A 20 -21.33 20.41 23.86
C HIS A 20 -20.68 20.73 22.52
N SER A 21 -19.35 20.70 22.49
CA SER A 21 -18.60 20.62 21.24
C SER A 21 -19.13 19.41 20.46
N PRO A 22 -19.55 19.57 19.19
CA PRO A 22 -19.84 18.41 18.36
C PRO A 22 -18.56 17.58 18.27
N GLY A 23 -18.66 16.30 18.64
CA GLY A 23 -17.54 15.37 18.60
C GLY A 23 -16.88 15.42 17.23
N SER A 24 -15.56 15.60 17.22
CA SER A 24 -14.73 15.43 16.04
C SER A 24 -15.07 14.07 15.44
N GLN A 25 -15.75 14.08 14.28
CA GLN A 25 -15.94 12.86 13.51
C GLN A 25 -14.54 12.43 13.07
N GLU A 26 -14.02 11.35 13.65
CA GLU A 26 -12.83 10.68 13.13
C GLU A 26 -13.14 10.28 11.69
N LEU A 27 -12.50 10.98 10.74
CA LEU A 27 -12.51 10.57 9.36
C LEU A 27 -11.75 9.23 9.31
N PHE A 28 -12.47 8.13 9.13
CA PHE A 28 -11.83 6.85 8.81
C PHE A 28 -11.22 6.98 7.42
N ILE A 29 -9.92 7.31 7.36
CA ILE A 29 -9.21 7.36 6.09
C ILE A 29 -8.91 5.92 5.67
N VAL A 30 -9.66 5.46 4.67
CA VAL A 30 -9.53 4.11 4.12
C VAL A 30 -8.44 4.11 3.04
N PHE A 31 -7.61 3.07 3.02
CA PHE A 31 -6.68 2.84 1.92
C PHE A 31 -7.46 2.64 0.61
N VAL A 32 -7.09 3.41 -0.42
CA VAL A 32 -7.59 3.27 -1.79
C VAL A 32 -6.38 3.20 -2.72
N LEU A 33 -6.33 2.21 -3.60
CA LEU A 33 -5.25 2.09 -4.58
C LEU A 33 -5.35 3.24 -5.58
N ASP A 34 -4.21 3.86 -5.91
CA ASP A 34 -4.15 4.93 -6.91
C ASP A 34 -4.71 4.46 -8.26
N SER A 35 -5.50 5.32 -8.91
CA SER A 35 -6.16 4.99 -10.18
C SER A 35 -5.20 4.60 -11.30
N ARG A 36 -3.98 5.15 -11.35
CA ARG A 36 -2.97 4.78 -12.35
C ARG A 36 -2.36 3.43 -12.05
N LEU A 37 -2.06 3.15 -10.77
CA LEU A 37 -1.63 1.80 -10.38
C LEU A 37 -2.73 0.77 -10.71
N GLN A 38 -4.00 1.10 -10.49
CA GLN A 38 -5.10 0.21 -10.85
C GLN A 38 -5.21 -0.03 -12.36
N GLN A 39 -4.91 0.97 -13.20
CA GLN A 39 -4.97 0.86 -14.65
C GLN A 39 -3.77 0.13 -15.26
N ASP A 40 -2.57 0.40 -14.73
CA ASP A 40 -1.30 -0.03 -15.31
C ASP A 40 -0.79 -1.37 -14.74
N THR A 41 -1.55 -1.99 -13.82
CA THR A 41 -1.14 -3.22 -13.15
C THR A 41 -2.23 -4.28 -13.09
N LEU A 42 -1.81 -5.53 -12.87
CA LEU A 42 -2.65 -6.69 -12.65
C LEU A 42 -2.54 -7.12 -11.17
N PRO A 43 -3.64 -7.19 -10.41
CA PRO A 43 -3.60 -7.54 -8.98
C PRO A 43 -3.32 -9.04 -8.78
N ILE A 44 -2.37 -9.37 -7.91
CA ILE A 44 -2.04 -10.77 -7.56
C ILE A 44 -2.67 -11.16 -6.22
N GLY A 45 -2.58 -10.27 -5.23
CA GLY A 45 -3.07 -10.53 -3.88
C GLY A 45 -2.40 -9.64 -2.84
N ASP A 46 -2.40 -10.10 -1.60
CA ASP A 46 -2.09 -9.27 -0.44
C ASP A 46 -1.17 -10.02 0.55
N PHE A 47 -0.03 -9.41 0.86
CA PHE A 47 0.76 -9.65 2.08
C PHE A 47 0.09 -8.97 3.29
N PRO A 48 0.56 -9.16 4.54
CA PRO A 48 -0.04 -8.52 5.72
C PRO A 48 -0.11 -6.99 5.62
N LEU A 49 0.93 -6.35 5.09
CA LEU A 49 0.97 -4.90 4.85
C LEU A 49 0.69 -4.54 3.38
N CYS A 50 1.40 -5.14 2.43
CA CYS A 50 1.38 -4.68 1.05
C CYS A 50 0.41 -5.46 0.15
N ARG A 51 -0.27 -4.73 -0.73
CA ARG A 51 -0.86 -5.30 -1.94
C ARG A 51 0.24 -5.60 -2.93
N LEU A 52 0.24 -6.79 -3.51
CA LEU A 52 1.13 -7.22 -4.57
C LEU A 52 0.45 -7.07 -5.93
N LEU A 53 1.07 -6.30 -6.80
CA LEU A 53 0.65 -6.03 -8.16
C LEU A 53 1.74 -6.50 -9.13
N LEU A 54 1.35 -6.87 -10.34
CA LEU A 54 2.25 -7.06 -11.48
C LEU A 54 2.08 -5.86 -12.42
N SER A 55 3.15 -5.13 -12.70
CA SER A 55 3.15 -4.11 -13.75
C SER A 55 2.74 -4.76 -15.07
N ASN A 56 1.81 -4.18 -15.82
CA ASN A 56 1.33 -4.74 -17.09
C ASN A 56 2.30 -4.43 -18.24
N ASP A 57 3.57 -4.75 -18.03
CA ASP A 57 4.66 -4.65 -18.99
C ASP A 57 5.45 -5.97 -19.01
N SER A 58 5.19 -6.79 -20.03
CA SER A 58 5.72 -8.13 -20.17
C SER A 58 7.18 -8.19 -20.63
N HIS A 59 7.84 -7.05 -20.85
CA HIS A 59 9.28 -7.03 -21.14
C HIS A 59 10.10 -7.61 -19.99
N TYR A 60 9.63 -7.46 -18.74
CA TYR A 60 10.32 -7.90 -17.54
C TYR A 60 9.30 -8.35 -16.49
N PRO A 61 9.53 -9.43 -15.73
CA PRO A 61 8.72 -9.71 -14.55
C PRO A 61 8.90 -8.58 -13.52
N TRP A 62 7.93 -7.67 -13.46
CA TRP A 62 7.99 -6.44 -12.68
C TRP A 62 6.84 -6.40 -11.67
N PHE A 63 7.19 -6.63 -10.41
CA PHE A 63 6.25 -6.63 -9.30
C PHE A 63 6.28 -5.29 -8.55
N ILE A 64 5.15 -4.92 -7.97
CA ILE A 64 4.99 -3.68 -7.21
C ILE A 64 4.28 -4.00 -5.90
N LEU A 65 4.88 -3.62 -4.79
CA LEU A 65 4.30 -3.68 -3.45
C LEU A 65 3.73 -2.32 -3.07
N VAL A 66 2.46 -2.26 -2.68
CA VAL A 66 1.78 -1.03 -2.23
C VAL A 66 1.35 -1.22 -0.78
N PRO A 67 1.99 -0.59 0.21
CA PRO A 67 1.54 -0.64 1.61
C PRO A 67 0.09 -0.16 1.72
N ARG A 68 -0.78 -0.99 2.33
CA ARG A 68 -2.20 -0.66 2.52
C ARG A 68 -2.39 0.28 3.71
N ARG A 69 -1.86 1.49 3.58
CA ARG A 69 -1.96 2.62 4.51
C ARG A 69 -2.39 3.85 3.71
N ALA A 70 -3.36 4.59 4.23
CA ALA A 70 -3.84 5.78 3.54
C ALA A 70 -2.83 6.94 3.63
N ASP A 71 -2.82 7.78 2.59
CA ASP A 71 -2.05 9.03 2.51
C ASP A 71 -0.53 8.91 2.74
N ILE A 72 0.04 7.72 2.50
CA ILE A 72 1.48 7.49 2.53
C ILE A 72 2.06 7.71 1.15
N THR A 73 3.04 8.60 1.08
CA THR A 73 3.82 8.94 -0.13
C THR A 73 5.28 8.52 -0.02
N GLU A 74 5.81 8.43 1.20
CA GLU A 74 7.21 8.19 1.47
C GLU A 74 7.39 7.08 2.52
N VAL A 75 8.46 6.30 2.40
CA VAL A 75 8.74 5.19 3.35
C VAL A 75 8.85 5.69 4.79
N PHE A 76 9.44 6.87 5.01
CA PHE A 76 9.61 7.42 6.36
C PHE A 76 8.30 7.88 7.02
N GLN A 77 7.20 7.98 6.26
CA GLN A 77 5.87 8.30 6.80
C GLN A 77 5.18 7.07 7.39
N LEU A 78 5.62 5.86 7.04
CA LEU A 78 5.15 4.63 7.69
C LEU A 78 5.59 4.57 9.15
N SER A 79 4.80 3.90 9.99
CA SER A 79 5.23 3.56 11.35
C SER A 79 6.51 2.72 11.31
N ALA A 80 7.31 2.74 12.39
CA ALA A 80 8.54 1.93 12.43
C ALA A 80 8.26 0.42 12.22
N ALA A 81 7.12 -0.07 12.72
CA ALA A 81 6.67 -1.44 12.49
C ALA A 81 6.33 -1.69 11.02
N ASP A 82 5.62 -0.78 10.36
CA ASP A 82 5.28 -0.90 8.95
C ASP A 82 6.50 -0.75 8.03
N GLN A 83 7.49 0.09 8.39
CA GLN A 83 8.76 0.17 7.65
C GLN A 83 9.52 -1.16 7.70
N LEU A 84 9.57 -1.80 8.87
CA LEU A 84 10.18 -3.12 9.03
C LEU A 84 9.41 -4.18 8.22
N GLN A 85 8.08 -4.18 8.32
CA GLN A 85 7.21 -5.12 7.60
C GLN A 85 7.33 -4.96 6.07
N LEU A 86 7.36 -3.72 5.56
CA LEU A 86 7.60 -3.44 4.14
C LEU A 86 8.92 -4.05 3.67
N TRP A 87 9.99 -3.90 4.45
CA TRP A 87 11.29 -4.47 4.10
C TRP A 87 11.31 -6.00 4.17
N GLN A 88 10.60 -6.60 5.14
CA GLN A 88 10.45 -8.06 5.23
C GLN A 88 9.71 -8.61 4.01
N GLU A 89 8.57 -8.04 3.65
CA GLU A 89 7.77 -8.43 2.47
C GLU A 89 8.56 -8.25 1.18
N THR A 90 9.23 -7.10 1.02
CA THR A 90 10.10 -6.82 -0.14
C THR A 90 11.22 -7.84 -0.25
N SER A 91 11.86 -8.20 0.87
CA SER A 91 12.97 -9.16 0.90
C SER A 91 12.53 -10.59 0.59
N VAL A 92 11.37 -11.00 1.12
CA VAL A 92 10.78 -12.31 0.82
C VAL A 92 10.44 -12.41 -0.66
N LEU A 93 9.71 -11.42 -1.18
CA LEU A 93 9.34 -11.38 -2.59
C LEU A 93 10.58 -11.38 -3.50
N ALA A 94 11.57 -10.53 -3.23
CA ALA A 94 12.79 -10.46 -4.04
C ALA A 94 13.55 -11.79 -4.11
N LYS A 95 13.64 -12.54 -3.00
CA LYS A 95 14.29 -13.86 -2.96
C LYS A 95 13.51 -14.88 -3.79
N VAL A 96 12.19 -14.95 -3.58
CA VAL A 96 11.29 -15.84 -4.34
C VAL A 96 11.41 -15.56 -5.83
N LEU A 97 11.34 -14.30 -6.24
CA LEU A 97 11.42 -13.91 -7.66
C LEU A 97 12.79 -14.21 -8.28
N LYS A 98 13.87 -13.99 -7.53
CA LYS A 98 15.24 -14.30 -7.98
C LYS A 98 15.40 -15.77 -8.32
N GLU A 99 14.86 -16.66 -7.47
CA GLU A 99 14.90 -18.11 -7.68
C GLU A 99 13.92 -18.57 -8.76
N LEU A 100 12.67 -18.09 -8.70
CA LEU A 100 11.59 -18.53 -9.58
C LEU A 100 11.83 -18.17 -11.06
N PHE A 101 12.40 -16.99 -11.32
CA PHE A 101 12.67 -16.50 -12.67
C PHE A 101 14.12 -16.66 -13.11
N ASP A 102 14.95 -17.37 -12.32
CA ASP A 102 16.40 -17.51 -12.54
C ASP A 102 17.07 -16.16 -12.88
N ALA A 103 16.70 -15.12 -12.14
CA ALA A 103 17.08 -13.75 -12.48
C ALA A 103 18.61 -13.61 -12.42
N ASP A 104 19.25 -12.75 -13.22
CA ASP A 104 20.64 -12.34 -12.95
C ASP A 104 20.71 -11.40 -11.74
N LYS A 105 19.76 -10.47 -11.63
CA LYS A 105 19.72 -9.45 -10.57
C LYS A 105 18.28 -9.05 -10.25
N ILE A 106 18.03 -8.67 -8.99
CA ILE A 106 16.81 -7.96 -8.61
C ILE A 106 17.09 -6.46 -8.47
N ASN A 107 16.23 -5.62 -9.04
CA ASN A 107 16.19 -4.18 -8.78
C ASN A 107 15.06 -3.88 -7.80
N ILE A 108 15.34 -3.08 -6.77
CA ILE A 108 14.38 -2.64 -5.76
C ILE A 108 14.45 -1.13 -5.67
N ALA A 109 13.31 -0.44 -5.75
CA ALA A 109 13.26 1.01 -5.62
C ALA A 109 11.86 1.50 -5.22
N ALA A 110 11.80 2.52 -4.37
CA ALA A 110 10.65 3.39 -4.23
C ALA A 110 11.00 4.73 -4.89
N LEU A 111 10.24 5.13 -5.91
CA LEU A 111 10.46 6.39 -6.65
C LEU A 111 9.32 7.38 -6.37
N GLY A 112 8.17 7.21 -7.04
CA GLY A 112 6.98 8.00 -6.73
C GLY A 112 6.85 9.38 -7.38
N ASN A 113 7.72 9.75 -8.35
CA ASN A 113 7.67 11.07 -9.00
C ASN A 113 6.38 11.34 -9.82
N VAL A 114 5.72 10.28 -10.31
CA VAL A 114 4.52 10.37 -11.17
C VAL A 114 3.26 9.96 -10.41
N VAL A 115 3.33 8.85 -9.67
CA VAL A 115 2.27 8.39 -8.76
C VAL A 115 2.80 8.57 -7.34
N SER A 116 2.18 9.46 -6.58
CA SER A 116 2.68 9.83 -5.25
C SER A 116 2.42 8.77 -4.19
N GLN A 117 1.39 7.93 -4.34
CA GLN A 117 1.12 6.85 -3.40
C GLN A 117 2.34 5.93 -3.29
N LEU A 118 2.81 5.68 -2.07
CA LEU A 118 4.00 4.87 -1.82
C LEU A 118 3.84 3.49 -2.46
N HIS A 119 4.81 3.14 -3.30
CA HIS A 119 4.92 1.82 -3.89
C HIS A 119 6.40 1.44 -4.06
N MET A 120 6.70 0.17 -3.84
CA MET A 120 8.05 -0.40 -3.95
C MET A 120 8.09 -1.33 -5.16
N HIS A 121 8.93 -1.00 -6.14
CA HIS A 121 9.18 -1.86 -7.29
C HIS A 121 10.13 -2.99 -6.90
N VAL A 122 9.85 -4.21 -7.34
CA VAL A 122 10.71 -5.40 -7.23
C VAL A 122 10.76 -6.07 -8.59
N ILE A 123 11.90 -5.95 -9.27
CA ILE A 123 12.02 -6.22 -10.70
C ILE A 123 13.06 -7.29 -10.96
N VAL A 124 12.65 -8.34 -11.68
CA VAL A 124 13.53 -9.39 -12.21
C VAL A 124 14.31 -8.81 -13.40
N ARG A 125 15.64 -8.89 -13.36
CA ARG A 125 16.53 -8.40 -14.41
C ARG A 125 17.45 -9.52 -14.89
N ASN A 126 17.62 -9.59 -16.20
CA ASN A 126 18.51 -10.53 -16.88
C ASN A 126 19.42 -9.76 -17.84
N ARG A 127 20.62 -10.27 -18.10
CA ARG A 127 21.62 -9.61 -18.97
C ARG A 127 21.16 -9.45 -20.41
N ASP A 128 20.19 -10.24 -20.83
CA ASP A 128 19.55 -10.22 -22.15
C ASP A 128 18.20 -9.50 -22.17
N ASP A 129 17.78 -8.89 -21.05
CA ASP A 129 16.53 -8.15 -21.00
C ASP A 129 16.56 -6.85 -21.82
N ALA A 130 15.39 -6.38 -22.24
CA ALA A 130 15.26 -5.26 -23.17
C ALA A 130 15.85 -3.91 -22.68
N ALA A 131 16.14 -3.76 -21.38
CA ALA A 131 16.70 -2.55 -20.81
C ALA A 131 18.14 -2.72 -20.31
N TRP A 132 18.69 -3.93 -20.22
CA TRP A 132 19.98 -4.16 -19.59
C TRP A 132 21.12 -3.37 -20.26
N PRO A 133 22.06 -2.75 -19.50
CA PRO A 133 22.13 -2.64 -18.03
C PRO A 133 21.42 -1.40 -17.45
N ALA A 134 20.66 -0.67 -18.26
CA ALA A 134 19.95 0.52 -17.85
C ALA A 134 18.74 0.20 -16.95
N PRO A 135 18.21 1.21 -16.23
CA PRO A 135 16.93 1.09 -15.54
C PRO A 135 15.78 0.86 -16.52
N VAL A 136 14.72 0.18 -16.07
CA VAL A 136 13.55 -0.17 -16.91
C VAL A 136 12.61 1.01 -17.14
N TRP A 137 12.55 1.97 -16.20
CA TRP A 137 11.57 3.05 -16.20
C TRP A 137 11.65 3.92 -17.46
N GLY A 138 10.58 3.91 -18.27
CA GLY A 138 10.45 4.73 -19.48
C GLY A 138 11.39 4.34 -20.63
N LYS A 139 12.03 3.16 -20.55
CA LYS A 139 13.00 2.73 -21.57
C LYS A 139 12.33 2.33 -22.89
N HIS A 140 11.22 1.60 -22.79
CA HIS A 140 10.40 1.13 -23.91
C HIS A 140 8.92 1.34 -23.58
N ALA A 141 8.06 1.35 -24.61
CA ALA A 141 6.62 1.35 -24.40
C ALA A 141 6.19 0.00 -23.79
N ALA A 142 5.29 0.01 -22.82
CA ALA A 142 4.83 -1.23 -22.17
C ALA A 142 4.14 -2.17 -23.17
N VAL A 143 4.38 -3.47 -23.00
CA VAL A 143 3.65 -4.53 -23.72
C VAL A 143 2.79 -5.27 -22.72
N ALA A 144 1.47 -5.28 -22.93
CA ALA A 144 0.55 -5.93 -22.00
C ALA A 144 0.75 -7.45 -21.98
N TYR A 145 0.58 -8.05 -20.79
CA TYR A 145 0.45 -9.49 -20.66
C TYR A 145 -0.87 -9.98 -21.28
N THR A 146 -0.86 -11.20 -21.83
CA THR A 146 -2.10 -11.94 -22.10
C THR A 146 -2.62 -12.60 -20.82
N ASP A 147 -3.92 -12.93 -20.80
CA ASP A 147 -4.54 -13.63 -19.67
C ASP A 147 -3.83 -14.95 -19.32
N GLU A 148 -3.34 -15.69 -20.33
CA GLU A 148 -2.60 -16.93 -20.12
C GLU A 148 -1.21 -16.67 -19.50
N GLN A 149 -0.51 -15.62 -19.94
CA GLN A 149 0.78 -15.27 -19.35
C GLN A 149 0.62 -14.84 -17.88
N PHE A 150 -0.39 -14.03 -17.59
CA PHE A 150 -0.70 -13.63 -16.22
C PHE A 150 -1.08 -14.85 -15.35
N SER A 151 -1.97 -15.71 -15.85
CA SER A 151 -2.36 -16.95 -15.17
C SER A 151 -1.17 -17.89 -14.92
N ALA A 152 -0.23 -17.97 -15.87
CA ALA A 152 0.99 -18.76 -15.70
C ALA A 152 1.88 -18.21 -14.57
N ILE A 153 2.04 -16.89 -14.47
CA ILE A 153 2.77 -16.24 -13.36
C ILE A 153 2.09 -16.56 -12.02
N CYS A 154 0.77 -16.41 -11.94
CA CYS A 154 0.03 -16.74 -10.71
C CYS A 154 0.22 -18.21 -10.30
N ARG A 155 0.12 -19.15 -11.25
CA ARG A 155 0.38 -20.58 -10.99
C ARG A 155 1.79 -20.85 -10.46
N GLN A 156 2.79 -20.13 -10.96
CA GLN A 156 4.18 -20.26 -10.49
C GLN A 156 4.39 -19.70 -9.08
N LEU A 157 3.67 -18.63 -8.70
CA LEU A 157 3.77 -17.99 -7.39
C LEU A 157 3.03 -18.75 -6.28
N ARG A 158 1.91 -19.40 -6.59
CA ARG A 158 1.10 -20.16 -5.62
C ARG A 158 1.87 -21.11 -4.70
N PRO A 159 2.77 -21.98 -5.19
CA PRO A 159 3.49 -22.91 -4.32
C PRO A 159 4.57 -22.25 -3.45
N VAL A 160 4.98 -21.00 -3.74
CA VAL A 160 6.12 -20.34 -3.08
C VAL A 160 5.70 -19.18 -2.16
N LEU A 161 4.51 -18.61 -2.36
CA LEU A 161 3.92 -17.59 -1.48
C LEU A 161 2.86 -18.23 -0.56
N THR A 162 3.29 -18.87 0.54
CA THR A 162 2.41 -19.79 1.30
C THR A 162 2.04 -19.35 2.72
N ASN A 163 2.94 -18.70 3.48
CA ASN A 163 2.71 -18.55 4.93
C ASN A 163 1.88 -17.32 5.32
N ASP A 164 1.95 -16.23 4.56
CA ASP A 164 1.32 -14.95 4.92
C ASP A 164 0.78 -14.18 3.70
N PHE A 165 0.51 -14.87 2.60
CA PHE A 165 0.01 -14.27 1.38
C PHE A 165 -1.38 -14.77 1.04
N ARG A 166 -2.28 -13.87 0.64
CA ARG A 166 -3.63 -14.18 0.18
C ARG A 166 -3.78 -13.79 -1.28
N PHE A 167 -4.09 -14.73 -2.16
CA PHE A 167 -4.32 -14.43 -3.57
C PHE A 167 -5.64 -13.68 -3.75
N GLU A 168 -5.71 -12.78 -4.73
CA GLU A 168 -6.92 -11.98 -5.02
C GLU A 168 -8.14 -12.87 -5.31
N GLU A 169 -7.94 -13.97 -6.03
CA GLU A 169 -8.98 -14.95 -6.38
C GLU A 169 -9.64 -15.63 -5.16
N GLU A 170 -8.96 -15.65 -4.01
CA GLU A 170 -9.45 -16.27 -2.77
C GLU A 170 -10.27 -15.29 -1.91
N GLN A 171 -10.40 -14.03 -2.34
CA GLN A 171 -11.16 -13.00 -1.64
C GLN A 171 -12.63 -12.89 -2.12
N SER A 172 -13.07 -13.80 -2.99
CA SER A 172 -14.44 -13.89 -3.54
C SER A 172 -15.32 -14.89 -2.81
#